data_AF-A0A7S2CKA5-F1
#
_entry.id   AF-A0A7S2CKA5-F1
#
_cell.length_a   1.000
_cell.length_b   1.000
_cell.length_c   1.000
_cell.angle_alpha   90.00
_cell.angle_beta   90.00
_cell.angle_gamma   90.00
#
_symmetry.space_group_name_H-M   'P 1'
#
loop_
_entity.id
_entity.type
_entity.pdbx_description
1 polymer ?
#
loop_
_entity_poly.entity_id
_entity_poly.type
_entity_poly.pdbx_seq_one_letter_code
_entity_poly.pdbx_strand_id
1 'polypeptide(L)'
;VKMAMEKTVFKWVHIPVDLAIPIQENESPVNTCLEDDTLRDEIRELLGWPGVDSTALTLPVERHGFIAVSLYSDVNAAQQSVNTRAVSLCSAAGFARMDLHGDVCLSRYYDDDAAGGVAWLRKDLTAAECTEKSDWIRASAKDNAGRKTTPQSLSSLLSSSMGGGGGGGGARAPPAVM
;
A
#
# COMPACT_ATOMS: atom_id res chain seq x y z
N VAL A 1 -10.85 -27.04 18.36
CA VAL A 1 -11.12 -26.59 16.97
C VAL A 1 -9.77 -26.47 16.29
N LYS A 2 -9.54 -27.20 15.19
CA LYS A 2 -8.29 -27.18 14.43
C LYS A 2 -7.98 -25.73 14.05
N MET A 3 -6.95 -25.12 14.65
CA MET A 3 -6.30 -23.97 14.05
C MET A 3 -5.63 -24.51 12.79
N ALA A 4 -6.27 -24.29 11.65
CA ALA A 4 -5.68 -24.56 10.37
C ALA A 4 -4.32 -23.85 10.35
N MET A 5 -3.25 -24.57 10.06
CA MET A 5 -1.94 -23.97 9.79
C MET A 5 -2.16 -22.94 8.70
N GLU A 6 -2.23 -21.70 9.11
CA GLU A 6 -2.43 -20.55 8.24
C GLU A 6 -1.24 -20.55 7.29
N LYS A 7 -1.52 -20.41 5.99
CA LYS A 7 -0.53 -20.53 4.92
C LYS A 7 0.74 -19.75 5.30
N THR A 8 1.84 -20.47 5.48
CA THR A 8 3.17 -19.87 5.73
C THR A 8 3.74 -19.20 4.50
N VAL A 9 3.11 -19.37 3.33
CA VAL A 9 3.51 -18.80 2.05
C VAL A 9 2.44 -17.82 1.60
N PHE A 10 2.85 -16.65 1.12
CA PHE A 10 1.94 -15.68 0.50
C PHE A 10 2.47 -15.19 -0.84
N LYS A 11 1.53 -14.85 -1.73
CA LYS A 11 1.84 -14.23 -3.03
C LYS A 11 1.91 -12.71 -2.96
N TRP A 12 2.89 -12.15 -3.64
CA TRP A 12 3.00 -10.72 -3.92
C TRP A 12 3.26 -10.50 -5.41
N VAL A 13 2.96 -9.28 -5.88
CA VAL A 13 2.97 -8.98 -7.31
C VAL A 13 4.07 -7.98 -7.62
N HIS A 14 4.88 -8.26 -8.64
CA HIS A 14 5.86 -7.35 -9.20
C HIS A 14 5.34 -6.76 -10.51
N ILE A 15 5.28 -5.44 -10.59
CA ILE A 15 4.88 -4.68 -11.78
C ILE A 15 6.15 -3.99 -12.33
N PRO A 16 6.80 -4.58 -13.34
CA PRO A 16 8.00 -3.99 -13.91
C PRO A 16 7.70 -2.67 -14.64
N VAL A 17 8.69 -1.79 -14.74
CA VAL A 17 8.61 -0.56 -15.53
C VAL A 17 8.60 -0.86 -17.03
N ASP A 18 9.33 -1.89 -17.45
CA ASP A 18 9.39 -2.32 -18.84
C ASP A 18 8.10 -3.03 -19.26
N LEU A 19 7.34 -2.40 -20.15
CA LEU A 19 6.07 -2.90 -20.68
C LEU A 19 6.23 -4.22 -21.46
N ALA A 20 7.43 -4.56 -21.94
CA ALA A 20 7.70 -5.83 -22.58
C ALA A 20 7.70 -7.00 -21.57
N ILE A 21 7.98 -6.72 -20.30
CA ILE A 21 7.96 -7.73 -19.23
C ILE A 21 6.54 -7.77 -18.64
N PRO A 22 5.88 -8.95 -18.60
CA PRO A 22 4.55 -9.07 -17.98
C PRO A 22 4.62 -8.85 -16.47
N ILE A 23 3.46 -8.56 -15.85
CA ILE A 23 3.33 -8.52 -14.39
C ILE A 23 3.65 -9.92 -13.85
N GLN A 24 4.50 -10.00 -12.83
CA GLN A 24 5.00 -11.24 -12.25
C GLN A 24 4.36 -11.49 -10.88
N GLU A 25 4.08 -12.76 -10.59
CA GLU A 25 3.70 -13.21 -9.25
C GLU A 25 4.92 -13.86 -8.60
N ASN A 26 5.22 -13.44 -7.37
CA ASN A 26 6.28 -14.01 -6.56
C ASN A 26 5.66 -14.61 -5.29
N GLU A 27 6.28 -15.66 -4.77
CA GLU A 27 5.86 -16.35 -3.56
C GLU A 27 6.93 -16.16 -2.50
N SER A 28 6.54 -15.59 -1.36
CA SER A 28 7.43 -15.50 -0.21
C SER A 28 7.18 -16.69 0.72
N PRO A 29 8.22 -17.44 1.11
CA PRO A 29 8.08 -18.68 1.88
C PRO A 29 7.73 -18.46 3.36
N VAL A 30 7.75 -17.21 3.83
CA VAL A 30 7.49 -16.86 5.23
C VAL A 30 6.45 -15.75 5.32
N ASN A 31 5.28 -16.11 5.86
CA ASN A 31 4.22 -15.17 6.22
C ASN A 31 4.54 -14.56 7.58
N THR A 32 5.50 -13.63 7.60
CA THR A 32 5.80 -12.83 8.78
C THR A 32 4.87 -11.62 8.90
N CYS A 33 4.68 -11.15 10.14
CA CYS A 33 3.99 -9.88 10.38
C CYS A 33 4.75 -8.72 9.72
N LEU A 34 4.07 -7.59 9.53
CA LEU A 34 4.64 -6.43 8.81
C LEU A 34 5.89 -5.85 9.51
N GLU A 35 6.05 -6.12 10.81
CA GLU A 35 7.17 -5.67 11.65
C GLU A 35 8.48 -6.41 11.37
N ASP A 36 8.42 -7.60 10.76
CA ASP A 36 9.58 -8.47 10.59
C ASP A 36 10.46 -8.11 9.37
N ASP A 37 10.12 -7.02 8.66
CA ASP A 37 10.81 -6.44 7.47
C ASP A 37 11.17 -7.43 6.34
N THR A 38 10.76 -8.70 6.44
CA THR A 38 11.25 -9.82 5.61
C THR A 38 10.91 -9.62 4.14
N LEU A 39 9.69 -9.16 3.84
CA LEU A 39 9.29 -8.88 2.46
C LEU A 39 10.07 -7.68 1.88
N ARG A 40 10.37 -6.66 2.68
CA ARG A 40 11.15 -5.50 2.20
C ARG A 40 12.57 -5.93 1.86
N ASP A 41 13.18 -6.76 2.70
CA ASP A 41 14.49 -7.34 2.43
C ASP A 41 14.47 -8.24 1.19
N GLU A 42 13.45 -9.10 1.03
CA GLU A 42 13.30 -9.95 -0.14
C GLU A 42 13.14 -9.13 -1.43
N ILE A 43 12.30 -8.10 -1.42
CA ILE A 43 12.13 -7.18 -2.56
C ILE A 43 13.46 -6.47 -2.87
N ARG A 44 14.16 -6.00 -1.83
CA ARG A 44 15.47 -5.36 -1.97
C ARG A 44 16.49 -6.29 -2.60
N GLU A 45 16.58 -7.54 -2.16
CA GLU A 45 17.52 -8.52 -2.70
C GLU A 45 17.16 -8.91 -4.13
N LEU A 46 15.87 -9.15 -4.39
CA LEU A 46 15.38 -9.61 -5.69
C LEU A 46 15.50 -8.54 -6.77
N LEU A 47 15.25 -7.28 -6.44
CA LEU A 47 15.28 -6.15 -7.38
C LEU A 47 16.54 -5.29 -7.26
N GLY A 48 17.43 -5.59 -6.30
CA GLY A 48 18.66 -4.85 -6.06
C GLY A 48 18.43 -3.41 -5.57
N TRP A 49 17.31 -3.13 -4.90
CA TRP A 49 16.95 -1.78 -4.48
C TRP A 49 17.78 -1.31 -3.27
N PRO A 50 18.37 -0.11 -3.28
CA PRO A 50 19.11 0.41 -2.13
C PRO A 50 18.23 0.62 -0.89
N GLY A 51 16.93 0.80 -1.08
CA GLY A 51 15.93 0.88 -0.02
C GLY A 51 14.52 0.73 -0.58
N VAL A 52 13.60 0.31 0.27
CA VAL A 52 12.20 0.09 -0.11
C VAL A 52 11.30 1.05 0.66
N ASP A 53 10.61 1.94 -0.05
CA ASP A 53 9.53 2.73 0.52
C ASP A 53 8.20 1.98 0.38
N SER A 54 7.27 2.19 1.31
CA SER A 54 5.96 1.54 1.31
C SER A 54 4.82 2.54 1.46
N THR A 55 3.88 2.51 0.52
CA THR A 55 2.68 3.35 0.47
C THR A 55 1.44 2.47 0.58
N ALA A 56 0.55 2.73 1.55
CA ALA A 56 -0.73 2.02 1.64
C ALA A 56 -1.71 2.54 0.58
N LEU A 57 -2.20 1.64 -0.27
CA LEU A 57 -3.24 1.91 -1.26
C LEU A 57 -4.65 1.74 -0.66
N THR A 58 -4.80 0.83 0.30
CA THR A 58 -6.02 0.66 1.10
C THR A 58 -5.69 0.56 2.57
N LEU A 59 -6.64 0.99 3.40
CA LEU A 59 -6.57 0.87 4.85
C LEU A 59 -7.34 -0.36 5.31
N PRO A 60 -6.86 -1.07 6.35
CA PRO A 60 -7.52 -2.24 6.89
C PRO A 60 -8.67 -1.79 7.80
N VAL A 61 -9.82 -1.51 7.21
CA VAL A 61 -11.04 -1.12 7.94
C VAL A 61 -12.11 -2.19 7.81
N GLU A 62 -13.02 -2.27 8.79
CA GLU A 62 -14.08 -3.29 8.87
C GLU A 62 -14.89 -3.42 7.57
N ARG A 63 -15.21 -2.30 6.92
CA ARG A 63 -15.93 -2.26 5.64
C ARG A 63 -15.22 -2.95 4.47
N HIS A 64 -13.91 -3.18 4.57
CA HIS A 64 -13.10 -3.93 3.61
C HIS A 64 -12.71 -5.31 4.14
N GLY A 65 -13.34 -5.75 5.24
CA GLY A 65 -12.98 -6.98 5.94
C GLY A 65 -11.54 -6.95 6.48
N PHE A 66 -11.08 -5.78 6.93
CA PHE A 66 -9.74 -5.57 7.47
C PHE A 66 -8.60 -5.87 6.48
N ILE A 67 -8.89 -5.85 5.18
CA ILE A 67 -7.90 -6.07 4.11
C ILE A 67 -7.28 -4.76 3.67
N ALA A 68 -5.95 -4.75 3.61
CA ALA A 68 -5.16 -3.65 3.10
C ALA A 68 -4.17 -4.11 2.02
N VAL A 69 -3.81 -3.19 1.13
CA VAL A 69 -2.85 -3.40 0.04
C VAL A 69 -1.79 -2.31 0.15
N SER A 70 -0.54 -2.73 0.20
CA SER A 70 0.62 -1.84 0.20
C SER A 70 1.35 -1.95 -1.12
N LEU A 71 1.78 -0.79 -1.62
CA LEU A 71 2.70 -0.63 -2.72
C LEU A 71 4.10 -0.39 -2.17
N TYR A 72 5.07 -1.08 -2.74
CA TYR A 72 6.49 -0.93 -2.44
C TYR A 72 7.22 -0.41 -3.68
N SER A 73 8.10 0.56 -3.48
CA SER A 73 8.89 1.18 -4.55
C SER A 73 10.31 1.45 -4.07
N ASP A 74 11.26 1.49 -5.00
CA ASP A 74 12.62 1.92 -4.72
C ASP A 74 12.62 3.38 -4.20
N VAL A 75 13.35 3.64 -3.12
CA VAL A 75 13.59 5.01 -2.62
C VAL A 75 14.28 5.92 -3.64
N ASN A 76 15.04 5.33 -4.58
CA ASN A 76 15.73 6.02 -5.66
C ASN A 76 14.99 5.91 -7.01
N ALA A 77 13.74 5.44 -6.99
CA ALA A 77 12.90 5.29 -8.18
C ALA A 77 12.80 6.57 -9.02
N ALA A 78 12.86 7.76 -8.42
CA ALA A 78 12.67 9.04 -9.11
C ALA A 78 13.61 9.28 -10.33
N GLN A 79 14.75 8.59 -10.40
CA GLN A 79 15.66 8.66 -11.56
C GLN A 79 15.30 7.69 -12.69
N GLN A 80 14.37 6.77 -12.45
CA GLN A 80 13.92 5.75 -13.40
C GLN A 80 12.73 6.25 -14.23
N SER A 81 12.37 5.47 -15.26
CA SER A 81 11.21 5.78 -16.10
C SER A 81 9.89 5.62 -15.33
N VAL A 82 8.87 6.37 -15.75
CA VAL A 82 7.54 6.28 -15.14
C VAL A 82 6.90 4.93 -15.45
N ASN A 83 6.44 4.23 -14.41
CA ASN A 83 5.74 2.97 -14.53
C ASN A 83 4.25 3.21 -14.79
N THR A 84 3.91 3.41 -16.06
CA THR A 84 2.55 3.73 -16.49
C THR A 84 1.50 2.69 -16.06
N ARG A 85 1.87 1.42 -15.92
CA ARG A 85 0.98 0.36 -15.39
C ARG A 85 0.63 0.60 -13.93
N ALA A 86 1.65 0.83 -13.11
CA ALA A 86 1.45 1.13 -11.69
C ALA A 86 0.66 2.43 -11.49
N VAL A 87 0.97 3.47 -12.27
CA VAL A 87 0.23 4.74 -12.24
C VAL A 87 -1.23 4.55 -12.60
N SER A 88 -1.53 3.80 -13.67
CA SER A 88 -2.92 3.50 -14.07
C SER A 88 -3.68 2.76 -12.96
N LEU A 89 -3.02 1.80 -12.32
CA LEU A 89 -3.59 1.01 -11.24
C LEU A 89 -3.89 1.85 -9.99
N CYS A 90 -2.96 2.71 -9.58
CA CYS A 90 -3.16 3.64 -8.47
C CYS A 90 -4.23 4.70 -8.80
N SER A 91 -4.27 5.19 -10.04
CA SER A 91 -5.32 6.10 -10.50
C SER A 91 -6.70 5.43 -10.44
N ALA A 92 -6.80 4.16 -10.85
CA ALA A 92 -8.03 3.38 -10.72
C ALA A 92 -8.43 3.14 -9.26
N ALA A 93 -7.47 3.04 -8.35
CA ALA A 93 -7.68 2.98 -6.90
C ALA A 93 -8.04 4.33 -6.24
N GLY A 94 -8.22 5.39 -7.05
CA GLY A 94 -8.69 6.70 -6.60
C GLY A 94 -7.57 7.65 -6.15
N PHE A 95 -6.30 7.31 -6.35
CA PHE A 95 -5.19 8.22 -6.06
C PHE A 95 -4.97 9.21 -7.21
N ALA A 96 -5.14 10.50 -6.93
CA ALA A 96 -4.89 11.54 -7.92
C ALA A 96 -3.38 11.80 -8.06
N ARG A 97 -2.84 11.56 -9.27
CA ARG A 97 -1.47 11.92 -9.68
C ARG A 97 -0.36 11.31 -8.81
N MET A 98 -0.29 9.98 -8.76
CA MET A 98 0.91 9.30 -8.30
C MET A 98 1.89 9.14 -9.46
N ASP A 99 3.02 9.83 -9.39
CA ASP A 99 4.14 9.59 -10.29
C ASP A 99 4.98 8.46 -9.70
N LEU A 100 4.69 7.23 -10.14
CA LEU A 100 5.45 6.05 -9.77
C LEU A 100 6.51 5.80 -10.83
N HIS A 101 7.76 5.72 -10.39
CA HIS A 101 8.89 5.47 -11.25
C HIS A 101 9.49 4.10 -10.94
N GLY A 102 10.13 3.49 -11.93
CA GLY A 102 10.80 2.22 -11.77
C GLY A 102 9.86 1.04 -11.51
N ASP A 103 10.45 -0.07 -11.10
CA ASP A 103 9.71 -1.25 -10.73
C ASP A 103 8.94 -1.01 -9.43
N VAL A 104 7.74 -1.59 -9.31
CA VAL A 104 6.96 -1.53 -8.06
C VAL A 104 6.45 -2.91 -7.68
N CYS A 105 6.24 -3.13 -6.38
CA CYS A 105 5.67 -4.36 -5.86
C CYS A 105 4.38 -4.08 -5.09
N LEU A 106 3.45 -5.04 -5.08
CA LEU A 106 2.21 -4.98 -4.32
C LEU A 106 2.11 -6.18 -3.38
N SER A 107 1.71 -5.94 -2.14
CA SER A 107 1.37 -7.00 -1.17
C SER A 107 0.02 -6.71 -0.54
N ARG A 108 -0.72 -7.78 -0.25
CA ARG A 108 -1.97 -7.72 0.52
C ARG A 108 -1.73 -8.21 1.95
N TYR A 109 -2.37 -7.56 2.92
CA TYR A 109 -2.35 -7.97 4.32
C TYR A 109 -3.74 -7.77 4.95
N TYR A 110 -3.97 -8.49 6.04
CA TYR A 110 -5.14 -8.44 6.89
C TYR A 110 -4.71 -7.92 8.25
N ASP A 111 -5.37 -6.89 8.75
CA ASP A 111 -5.04 -6.28 10.04
C ASP A 111 -6.31 -5.93 10.83
N ASP A 112 -6.56 -6.75 11.85
CA ASP A 112 -7.72 -6.64 12.75
C ASP A 112 -7.26 -6.39 14.20
N ASP A 113 -6.20 -5.59 14.35
CA ASP A 113 -5.61 -5.24 15.66
C ASP A 113 -6.63 -4.53 16.57
N ALA A 114 -7.59 -3.79 15.99
CA ALA A 114 -8.64 -3.11 16.72
C ALA A 114 -9.65 -4.06 17.42
N ALA A 115 -9.76 -5.32 17.00
CA ALA A 115 -10.70 -6.29 17.58
C ALA A 115 -10.02 -7.39 18.43
N GLY A 116 -8.71 -7.26 18.71
CA GLY A 116 -7.93 -8.31 19.37
C GLY A 116 -7.69 -9.54 18.48
N GLY A 117 -7.69 -9.34 17.16
CA GLY A 117 -7.46 -10.35 16.14
C GLY A 117 -6.00 -10.58 15.79
N VAL A 118 -5.76 -11.28 14.68
CA VAL A 118 -4.41 -11.48 14.12
C VAL A 118 -4.01 -10.22 13.37
N ALA A 119 -3.10 -9.45 13.96
CA ALA A 119 -2.56 -8.26 13.33
C ALA A 119 -1.59 -8.63 12.20
N TRP A 120 -1.64 -7.89 11.10
CA TRP A 120 -0.62 -7.92 10.03
C TRP A 120 -0.39 -9.26 9.30
N LEU A 121 -1.43 -10.07 9.12
CA LEU A 121 -1.32 -11.33 8.38
C LEU A 121 -1.24 -11.07 6.87
N ARG A 122 -0.19 -11.50 6.18
CA ARG A 122 -0.12 -11.36 4.72
C ARG A 122 -1.04 -12.37 4.04
N LYS A 123 -1.71 -11.90 2.98
CA LYS A 123 -2.59 -12.72 2.15
C LYS A 123 -2.10 -12.69 0.72
N ASP A 124 -2.33 -13.80 0.02
CA ASP A 124 -2.02 -13.92 -1.40
C ASP A 124 -2.54 -12.70 -2.16
N LEU A 125 -1.76 -12.11 -3.06
CA LEU A 125 -2.22 -11.17 -4.07
C LEU A 125 -1.78 -11.70 -5.42
N THR A 126 -2.71 -11.83 -6.36
CA THR A 126 -2.43 -12.39 -7.69
C THR A 126 -2.36 -11.28 -8.73
N ALA A 127 -1.62 -11.52 -9.83
CA ALA A 127 -1.52 -10.56 -10.93
C ALA A 127 -2.89 -10.35 -11.61
N ALA A 128 -3.77 -11.36 -11.56
CA ALA A 128 -5.15 -11.25 -12.04
C ALA A 128 -5.99 -10.26 -11.23
N GLU A 129 -5.66 -10.03 -9.95
CA GLU A 129 -6.29 -9.03 -9.09
C GLU A 129 -5.65 -7.63 -9.26
N CYS A 130 -4.62 -7.48 -10.08
CA CYS A 130 -4.02 -6.19 -10.42
C CYS A 130 -4.68 -5.56 -11.65
N THR A 131 -6.01 -5.50 -11.62
CA THR A 131 -6.84 -4.89 -12.66
C THR A 131 -7.90 -3.99 -12.05
N GLU A 132 -8.28 -2.93 -12.76
CA GLU A 132 -9.29 -1.92 -12.36
C GLU A 132 -10.65 -2.53 -11.99
N LYS A 133 -10.91 -3.76 -12.43
CA LYS A 133 -12.15 -4.50 -12.14
C LYS A 133 -12.16 -5.17 -10.76
N SER A 134 -11.02 -5.20 -10.07
CA SER A 134 -10.87 -5.91 -8.80
C SER A 134 -11.61 -5.19 -7.68
N ASP A 135 -12.20 -5.97 -6.79
CA ASP A 135 -13.04 -5.44 -5.72
C ASP A 135 -12.26 -4.53 -4.78
N TRP A 136 -11.01 -4.89 -4.47
CA TRP A 136 -10.15 -4.06 -3.63
C TRP A 136 -9.89 -2.68 -4.25
N ILE A 137 -9.66 -2.59 -5.57
CA ILE A 137 -9.43 -1.31 -6.28
C ILE A 137 -10.68 -0.44 -6.24
N ARG A 138 -11.85 -1.02 -6.53
CA ARG A 138 -13.13 -0.29 -6.47
C ARG A 138 -13.44 0.19 -5.06
N ALA A 139 -13.10 -0.63 -4.07
CA ALA A 139 -13.23 -0.29 -2.67
C ALA A 139 -12.26 0.85 -2.29
N SER A 140 -10.99 0.80 -2.72
CA SER A 140 -10.03 1.91 -2.55
C SER A 140 -10.55 3.18 -3.22
N ALA A 141 -11.04 3.07 -4.44
CA ALA A 141 -11.51 4.20 -5.23
C ALA A 141 -12.64 4.94 -4.51
N LYS A 142 -13.55 4.19 -3.89
CA LYS A 142 -14.65 4.75 -3.10
C LYS A 142 -14.15 5.44 -1.82
N ASP A 143 -13.07 4.97 -1.22
CA ASP A 143 -12.49 5.54 0.01
C ASP A 143 -11.68 6.79 -0.26
N ASN A 144 -11.00 6.78 -1.40
CA ASN A 144 -10.18 7.88 -1.87
C ASN A 144 -11.01 8.90 -2.68
N ALA A 145 -12.25 8.56 -3.08
CA ALA A 145 -13.18 9.47 -3.73
C ALA A 145 -13.52 10.65 -2.81
N GLY A 146 -12.80 11.77 -3.01
CA GLY A 146 -12.93 13.00 -2.23
C GLY A 146 -11.65 13.42 -1.50
N ARG A 147 -10.64 12.54 -1.42
CA ARG A 147 -9.30 12.89 -0.94
C ARG A 147 -8.52 13.55 -2.08
N LYS A 148 -8.28 14.86 -1.98
CA LYS A 148 -7.35 15.61 -2.86
C LYS A 148 -5.88 15.43 -2.46
N THR A 149 -5.62 14.63 -1.44
CA THR A 149 -4.31 14.50 -0.81
C THR A 149 -3.48 13.47 -1.56
N THR A 150 -2.23 13.84 -1.83
CA THR A 150 -1.15 12.93 -2.22
C THR A 150 -1.08 11.74 -1.25
N PRO A 151 -0.63 10.56 -1.70
CA PRO A 151 -0.47 9.40 -0.84
C PRO A 151 0.46 9.76 0.30
N GLN A 152 -0.01 9.61 1.54
CA GLN A 152 0.84 9.77 2.71
C GLN A 152 1.58 8.46 2.95
N SER A 153 2.84 8.54 3.36
CA SER A 153 3.60 7.39 3.83
C SER A 153 2.78 6.65 4.89
N LEU A 154 2.88 5.32 4.89
CA LEU A 154 2.14 4.45 5.82
C LEU A 154 2.23 4.94 7.28
N SER A 155 3.42 5.41 7.69
CA SER A 155 3.70 5.98 9.01
C SER A 155 2.82 7.20 9.36
N SER A 156 2.52 8.05 8.39
CA SER A 156 1.66 9.22 8.56
C SER A 156 0.17 8.86 8.58
N LEU A 157 -0.24 7.79 7.88
CA LEU A 157 -1.61 7.28 7.91
C LEU A 157 -1.93 6.55 9.21
N LEU A 158 -1.01 5.71 9.72
CA LEU A 158 -1.16 5.09 11.05
C LEU A 158 -1.32 6.16 12.13
N SER A 159 -0.46 7.18 12.13
CA SER A 159 -0.52 8.32 13.07
C SER A 159 -1.84 9.10 12.99
N SER A 160 -2.42 9.21 11.80
CA SER A 160 -3.69 9.93 11.59
C SER A 160 -4.93 9.09 11.94
N SER A 161 -4.81 7.75 11.94
CA SER A 161 -5.92 6.84 12.27
C SER A 161 -6.04 6.53 13.75
N MET A 162 -4.94 6.62 14.52
CA MET A 162 -4.94 6.47 15.99
C MET A 162 -5.13 7.81 16.74
N GLY A 163 -5.20 8.94 16.03
CA GLY A 163 -5.24 10.29 16.58
C GLY A 163 -6.62 10.96 16.51
N GLY A 164 -7.67 10.30 17.01
CA GLY A 164 -8.95 10.96 17.24
C GLY A 164 -8.84 11.92 18.43
N GLY A 165 -8.52 13.20 18.18
CA GLY A 165 -8.63 14.22 19.23
C GLY A 165 -7.97 15.58 18.95
N GLY A 166 -8.75 16.52 18.43
CA GLY A 166 -8.72 17.91 18.90
C GLY A 166 -7.86 18.93 18.13
N GLY A 167 -8.48 20.08 17.86
CA GLY A 167 -7.74 21.34 17.74
C GLY A 167 -8.05 22.19 16.52
N GLY A 168 -9.27 22.69 16.40
CA GLY A 168 -9.51 23.90 15.61
C GLY A 168 -8.70 25.07 16.16
N GLY A 169 -7.90 25.70 15.32
CA GLY A 169 -7.10 26.87 15.67
C GLY A 169 -7.17 27.88 14.53
N GLY A 170 -8.20 28.73 14.56
CA GLY A 170 -8.36 29.83 13.63
C GLY A 170 -7.16 30.78 13.70
N ALA A 171 -6.53 31.01 12.55
CA ALA A 171 -5.60 32.11 12.38
C ALA A 171 -6.39 33.43 12.49
N ARG A 172 -6.40 34.03 13.68
CA ARG A 172 -6.68 35.47 13.83
C ARG A 172 -5.53 36.21 13.17
N ALA A 173 -5.80 36.87 12.05
CA ALA A 173 -4.94 37.94 11.55
C ALA A 173 -4.94 39.11 12.56
N PRO A 174 -3.78 39.65 12.96
CA PRO A 174 -3.74 40.94 13.64
C PRO A 174 -3.97 42.09 12.63
N PRO A 175 -4.59 43.21 13.06
CA PRO A 175 -4.98 44.30 12.17
C PRO A 175 -3.78 45.06 11.64
N ALA A 176 -3.89 45.49 10.38
CA ALA A 176 -2.96 46.41 9.74
C ALA A 176 -2.97 47.78 10.45
N VAL A 177 -1.76 48.29 10.66
CA VAL A 177 -1.45 49.64 11.09
C VAL A 177 -1.81 50.62 9.96
N MET A 178 -2.64 51.62 10.27
CA MET A 178 -2.64 52.96 9.66
C MET A 178 -2.95 53.99 10.74
#